data_AF-A0A925W3J8-F1
#
_entry.id   AF-A0A925W3J8-F1
#
_cell.length_a   1.000
_cell.length_b   1.000
_cell.length_c   1.000
_cell.angle_alpha   90.00
_cell.angle_beta   90.00
_cell.angle_gamma   90.00
#
_symmetry.space_group_name_H-M   'P 1'
#
loop_
_entity.id
_entity.type
_entity.pdbx_description
1 polymer ?
#
loop_
_entity_poly.entity_id
_entity_poly.type
_entity_poly.pdbx_seq_one_letter_code
_entity_poly.pdbx_strand_id
1 'polypeptide(L)'
;MKTSSLLRAVAATAAVCALAAPSVSAAQAGKLRPSMIVSTAWLADHAKDANLVVLHVGNKAQYDSAHVPGARFVSLADVTLGQGESKLSTEFPTPARLKAWAEGLGIGNNTRVVVVPNDSILQIATRVFLTLAYMGAMERTSLLNGG
;
A
#
# COMPACT_ATOMS: atom_id res chain seq x y z
N MET A 1 -22.55 -87.88 8.23
CA MET A 1 -22.33 -88.03 6.78
C MET A 1 -22.27 -86.65 6.15
N LYS A 2 -21.14 -86.30 5.52
CA LYS A 2 -20.94 -85.45 4.31
C LYS A 2 -21.76 -84.14 4.22
N THR A 3 -21.22 -82.93 4.08
CA THR A 3 -20.07 -82.48 3.25
C THR A 3 -19.69 -81.04 3.57
N SER A 4 -18.42 -80.75 3.29
CA SER A 4 -17.65 -79.51 3.32
C SER A 4 -18.16 -78.38 2.40
N SER A 5 -17.90 -77.12 2.76
CA SER A 5 -17.46 -76.01 1.89
C SER A 5 -17.18 -74.78 2.76
N LEU A 6 -15.91 -74.47 3.04
CA LEU A 6 -15.11 -73.42 2.39
C LEU A 6 -15.77 -72.04 2.44
N LEU A 7 -15.16 -71.07 3.15
CA LEU A 7 -14.76 -69.78 2.57
C LEU A 7 -13.92 -68.93 3.55
N ARG A 8 -12.67 -68.68 3.11
CA ARG A 8 -11.92 -67.41 3.15
C ARG A 8 -11.50 -66.83 4.51
N ALA A 9 -10.20 -66.96 4.77
CA ALA A 9 -9.42 -66.04 5.57
C ALA A 9 -9.49 -64.62 4.98
N VAL A 10 -9.77 -63.64 5.83
CA VAL A 10 -9.48 -62.23 5.58
C VAL A 10 -8.53 -61.79 6.69
N ALA A 11 -7.27 -61.60 6.33
CA ALA A 11 -6.28 -61.01 7.21
C ALA A 11 -6.65 -59.54 7.43
N ALA A 12 -6.93 -59.16 8.67
CA ALA A 12 -7.16 -57.78 9.04
C ALA A 12 -5.80 -57.06 9.15
N THR A 13 -5.38 -56.37 8.09
CA THR A 13 -4.27 -55.42 8.18
C THR A 13 -4.82 -54.11 8.74
N ALA A 14 -4.55 -53.82 10.02
CA ALA A 14 -4.87 -52.54 10.62
C ALA A 14 -3.95 -51.46 10.02
N ALA A 15 -4.43 -50.74 9.01
CA ALA A 15 -3.77 -49.54 8.52
C ALA A 15 -3.99 -48.40 9.52
N VAL A 16 -2.96 -48.09 10.31
CA VAL A 16 -2.94 -46.89 11.17
C VAL A 16 -2.86 -45.68 10.24
N CYS A 17 -3.99 -45.00 10.01
CA CYS A 17 -4.03 -43.69 9.40
C CYS A 17 -3.44 -42.67 10.37
N ALA A 18 -2.15 -42.36 10.21
CA ALA A 18 -1.55 -41.19 10.82
C ALA A 18 -2.15 -39.94 10.13
N LEU A 19 -3.09 -39.29 10.81
CA LEU A 19 -3.60 -37.97 10.42
C LEU A 19 -2.45 -36.96 10.55
N ALA A 20 -1.71 -36.74 9.47
CA ALA A 20 -0.81 -35.59 9.37
C ALA A 20 -1.69 -34.33 9.35
N ALA A 21 -1.81 -33.66 10.50
CA ALA A 21 -2.43 -32.34 10.55
C ALA A 21 -1.59 -31.40 9.67
N PRO A 22 -2.19 -30.67 8.71
CA PRO A 22 -1.47 -29.63 8.00
C PRO A 22 -1.08 -28.56 9.02
N SER A 23 0.21 -28.43 9.30
CA SER A 23 0.77 -27.29 9.98
C SER A 23 0.61 -26.08 9.08
N VAL A 24 -0.50 -25.35 9.26
CA VAL A 24 -0.63 -23.98 8.76
C VAL A 24 0.50 -23.18 9.40
N SER A 25 1.54 -22.90 8.60
CA SER A 25 2.64 -22.02 9.01
C SER A 25 2.05 -20.66 9.33
N ALA A 26 2.05 -20.29 10.60
CA ALA A 26 1.66 -18.96 11.08
C ALA A 26 2.70 -17.86 10.73
N ALA A 27 3.68 -18.16 9.89
CA ALA A 27 4.82 -17.28 9.61
C ALA A 27 4.81 -16.76 8.16
N GLN A 28 3.78 -15.98 7.84
CA GLN A 28 3.99 -14.75 7.09
C GLN A 28 3.46 -13.60 7.94
N ALA A 29 4.13 -13.36 9.08
CA ALA A 29 4.23 -12.00 9.59
C ALA A 29 4.72 -11.18 8.41
N GLY A 30 3.83 -10.37 7.82
CA GLY A 30 4.09 -9.64 6.59
C GLY A 30 5.46 -8.98 6.72
N LYS A 31 6.37 -9.31 5.79
CA LYS A 31 7.67 -8.64 5.68
C LYS A 31 7.37 -7.15 5.81
N LEU A 32 7.76 -6.51 6.92
CA LEU A 32 7.62 -5.06 7.09
C LEU A 32 8.15 -4.49 5.79
N ARG A 33 7.30 -3.82 5.00
CA ARG A 33 7.70 -3.35 3.66
C ARG A 33 8.71 -2.23 3.90
N PRO A 34 10.02 -2.49 3.82
CA PRO A 34 11.02 -1.50 4.22
C PRO A 34 10.96 -0.28 3.29
N SER A 35 10.34 -0.46 2.12
CA SER A 35 10.09 0.57 1.11
C SER A 35 8.96 1.54 1.44
N MET A 36 8.12 1.32 2.46
CA MET A 36 6.98 2.22 2.74
C MET A 36 7.37 3.50 3.50
N ILE A 37 8.47 3.49 4.23
CA ILE A 37 8.99 4.63 4.98
C ILE A 37 10.43 4.88 4.52
N VAL A 38 10.77 6.13 4.21
CA VAL A 38 12.14 6.53 3.84
C VAL A 38 12.69 7.56 4.82
N SER A 39 14.01 7.60 5.00
CA SER A 39 14.66 8.63 5.82
C SER A 39 14.89 9.92 5.03
N THR A 40 15.15 11.01 5.75
CA THR A 40 15.62 12.28 5.16
C THR A 40 16.95 12.11 4.41
N ALA A 41 17.85 11.28 4.93
CA ALA A 41 19.10 10.92 4.24
C ALA A 41 18.84 10.23 2.90
N TRP A 42 17.93 9.25 2.87
CA TRP A 42 17.55 8.59 1.62
C TRP A 42 16.99 9.60 0.62
N LEU A 43 16.10 10.49 1.06
CA LEU A 43 15.51 11.50 0.18
C LEU A 43 16.57 12.47 -0.38
N ALA A 44 17.55 12.87 0.45
CA ALA A 44 18.65 13.72 0.01
C ALA A 44 19.53 13.04 -1.05
N ASP A 45 19.85 11.76 -0.86
CA ASP A 45 20.67 10.98 -1.81
C ASP A 45 19.99 10.79 -3.17
N HIS A 46 18.64 10.75 -3.19
CA HIS A 46 17.85 10.46 -4.40
C HIS A 46 17.18 11.72 -4.98
N ALA A 47 17.44 12.92 -4.43
CA ALA A 47 16.75 14.15 -4.80
C ALA A 47 16.87 14.55 -6.28
N LYS A 48 17.85 13.97 -7.01
CA LYS A 48 18.11 14.23 -8.43
C LYS A 48 17.67 13.09 -9.35
N ASP A 49 17.04 12.05 -8.81
CA ASP A 49 16.55 10.93 -9.60
C ASP A 49 15.44 11.39 -10.55
N ALA A 50 15.61 11.14 -11.84
CA ALA A 50 14.69 11.62 -12.88
C ALA A 50 13.25 11.08 -12.72
N ASN A 51 13.09 9.95 -12.03
CA ASN A 51 11.80 9.31 -11.79
C ASN A 51 11.30 9.47 -10.35
N LEU A 52 11.88 10.38 -9.56
CA LEU A 52 11.39 10.70 -8.21
C LEU A 52 10.40 11.88 -8.26
N VAL A 53 9.29 11.70 -7.56
CA VAL A 53 8.32 12.76 -7.29
C VAL A 53 8.14 12.91 -5.79
N VAL A 54 8.37 14.12 -5.30
CA VAL A 54 8.17 14.47 -3.90
C VAL A 54 6.87 15.25 -3.77
N LEU A 55 5.97 14.81 -2.92
CA LEU A 55 4.70 15.47 -2.63
C LEU A 55 4.75 16.06 -1.23
N HIS A 56 4.69 17.38 -1.10
CA HIS A 56 4.52 18.02 0.21
C HIS A 56 3.03 18.18 0.48
N VAL A 57 2.53 17.51 1.51
CA VAL A 57 1.10 17.39 1.79
C VAL A 57 0.70 18.22 3.01
N GLY A 58 -0.26 19.13 2.83
CA GLY A 58 -0.85 19.84 3.97
C GLY A 58 -1.28 21.28 3.64
N ASN A 59 -0.73 22.23 4.38
CA ASN A 59 -1.10 23.64 4.30
C ASN A 59 -0.25 24.39 3.26
N LYS A 60 -0.91 25.15 2.38
CA LYS A 60 -0.27 25.89 1.30
C LYS A 60 0.68 26.99 1.80
N ALA A 61 0.31 27.71 2.86
CA ALA A 61 1.15 28.78 3.41
C ALA A 61 2.46 28.24 4.00
N GLN A 62 2.42 27.08 4.65
CA GLN A 62 3.63 26.43 5.16
C GLN A 62 4.52 25.93 4.02
N TYR A 63 3.94 25.28 3.01
CA TYR A 63 4.67 24.92 1.79
C TYR A 63 5.34 26.15 1.17
N ASP A 64 4.63 27.27 1.01
CA ASP A 64 5.19 28.49 0.42
C ASP A 64 6.29 29.11 1.27
N SER A 65 6.24 28.95 2.60
CA SER A 65 7.28 29.44 3.50
C SER A 65 8.57 28.61 3.43
N ALA A 66 8.46 27.28 3.34
CA ALA A 66 9.56 26.35 3.21
C ALA A 66 9.05 24.97 2.73
N HIS A 67 9.78 24.36 1.80
CA HIS A 67 9.51 23.00 1.33
C HIS A 67 10.77 22.35 0.79
N VAL A 68 10.74 21.01 0.64
CA VAL A 68 11.79 20.26 -0.06
C VAL A 68 11.91 20.77 -1.50
N PRO A 69 13.10 21.16 -1.98
CA PRO A 69 13.27 21.66 -3.35
C PRO A 69 12.70 20.70 -4.40
N GLY A 70 11.89 21.23 -5.33
CA GLY A 70 11.25 20.44 -6.38
C GLY A 70 10.04 19.61 -5.93
N ALA A 71 9.67 19.64 -4.65
CA ALA A 71 8.42 19.05 -4.20
C ALA A 71 7.21 19.70 -4.87
N ARG A 72 6.12 18.95 -4.95
CA ARG A 72 4.83 19.42 -5.46
C ARG A 72 3.86 19.51 -4.30
N PHE A 73 3.17 20.64 -4.17
CA PHE A 73 2.14 20.80 -3.16
C PHE A 73 0.92 19.93 -3.46
N VAL A 74 0.38 19.29 -2.42
CA VAL A 74 -0.88 18.53 -2.48
C VAL A 74 -1.70 18.82 -1.22
N SER A 75 -2.99 19.04 -1.42
CA SER A 75 -3.99 19.22 -0.37
C SER A 75 -4.96 18.04 -0.32
N LEU A 76 -5.80 18.00 0.72
CA LEU A 76 -6.86 17.00 0.81
C LEU A 76 -7.85 17.12 -0.36
N ALA A 77 -8.19 18.34 -0.77
CA ALA A 77 -9.17 18.61 -1.82
C ALA A 77 -8.75 18.08 -3.20
N ASP A 78 -7.45 17.85 -3.41
CA ASP A 78 -6.94 17.28 -4.65
C ASP A 78 -7.28 15.78 -4.78
N VAL A 79 -7.48 15.09 -3.66
CA VAL A 79 -7.68 13.63 -3.59
C VAL A 79 -9.03 13.20 -2.99
N THR A 80 -9.93 14.15 -2.75
CA THR A 80 -11.29 13.91 -2.24
C THR A 80 -12.34 14.72 -3.00
N LEU A 81 -13.57 14.21 -3.07
CA LEU A 81 -14.72 15.02 -3.47
C LEU A 81 -15.09 16.01 -2.36
N GLY A 82 -15.29 17.28 -2.73
CA GLY A 82 -15.67 18.33 -1.82
C GLY A 82 -17.16 18.31 -1.46
N GLN A 83 -17.52 19.12 -0.46
CA GLN A 83 -18.92 19.44 -0.16
C GLN A 83 -19.59 20.03 -1.40
N GLY A 84 -20.73 19.46 -1.82
CA GLY A 84 -21.47 19.86 -3.02
C GLY A 84 -21.22 19.01 -4.27
N GLU A 85 -20.14 18.20 -4.30
CA GLU A 85 -19.92 17.19 -5.34
C GLU A 85 -20.46 15.81 -4.93
N SER A 86 -20.44 15.52 -3.64
CA SER A 86 -21.01 14.32 -3.03
C SER A 86 -21.71 14.64 -1.72
N LYS A 87 -22.57 13.71 -1.26
CA LYS A 87 -23.12 13.71 0.11
C LYS A 87 -22.04 13.42 1.17
N LEU A 88 -20.87 12.92 0.75
CA LEU A 88 -19.71 12.64 1.60
C LEU A 88 -18.53 13.54 1.20
N SER A 89 -17.89 14.19 2.18
CA SER A 89 -16.83 15.18 1.94
C SER A 89 -15.40 14.64 1.88
N THR A 90 -15.23 13.33 1.93
CA THR A 90 -13.91 12.66 1.89
C THR A 90 -13.91 11.45 0.96
N GLU A 91 -14.96 11.32 0.14
CA GLU A 91 -15.11 10.28 -0.86
C GLU A 91 -14.01 10.40 -1.93
N PHE A 92 -13.62 9.27 -2.49
CA PHE A 92 -12.69 9.25 -3.62
C PHE A 92 -13.29 9.93 -4.85
N PRO A 93 -12.53 10.78 -5.56
CA PRO A 93 -12.87 11.16 -6.91
C PRO A 93 -12.89 9.96 -7.85
N THR A 94 -13.48 10.13 -9.04
CA THR A 94 -13.48 9.07 -10.05
C THR A 94 -12.05 8.67 -10.43
N PRO A 95 -11.82 7.41 -10.86
CA PRO A 95 -10.50 6.97 -11.31
C PRO A 95 -9.90 7.86 -12.41
N ALA A 96 -10.73 8.40 -13.31
CA ALA A 96 -10.28 9.30 -14.36
C ALA A 96 -9.74 10.64 -13.80
N ARG A 97 -10.42 11.23 -12.80
CA ARG A 97 -9.96 12.46 -12.14
C ARG A 97 -8.67 12.21 -11.35
N LEU A 98 -8.58 11.09 -10.64
CA LEU A 98 -7.37 10.71 -9.92
C LEU A 98 -6.19 10.45 -10.86
N LYS A 99 -6.44 9.80 -12.01
CA LYS A 99 -5.42 9.62 -13.05
C LYS A 99 -4.92 10.96 -13.58
N ALA A 100 -5.81 11.88 -13.95
CA ALA A 100 -5.45 13.20 -14.44
C ALA A 100 -4.66 14.01 -13.39
N TRP A 101 -5.07 13.95 -12.12
CA TRP A 101 -4.35 14.56 -11.01
C TRP A 101 -2.92 14.01 -10.88
N ALA A 102 -2.75 12.68 -10.88
CA ALA A 102 -1.44 12.06 -10.79
C ALA A 102 -0.54 12.40 -11.98
N GLU A 103 -1.08 12.40 -13.21
CA GLU A 103 -0.35 12.78 -14.42
C GLU A 103 0.05 14.26 -14.42
N GLY A 104 -0.83 15.14 -13.95
CA GLY A 104 -0.51 16.57 -13.75
C GLY A 104 0.61 16.79 -12.73
N LEU A 105 0.75 15.88 -11.76
CA LEU A 105 1.88 15.79 -10.85
C LEU A 105 3.01 14.92 -11.38
N GLY A 106 3.09 14.60 -12.68
CA GLY A 106 4.21 13.82 -13.25
C GLY A 106 4.36 12.38 -12.71
N ILE A 107 3.31 11.81 -12.13
CA ILE A 107 3.29 10.44 -11.60
C ILE A 107 2.80 9.50 -12.70
N GLY A 108 3.75 8.87 -13.40
CA GLY A 108 3.52 7.78 -14.35
C GLY A 108 3.70 6.41 -13.70
N ASN A 109 3.74 5.32 -14.48
CA ASN A 109 3.85 3.95 -13.95
C ASN A 109 5.20 3.62 -13.31
N ASN A 110 6.29 4.27 -13.74
CA ASN A 110 7.66 4.01 -13.29
C ASN A 110 8.18 5.06 -12.30
N THR A 111 7.29 5.91 -11.79
CA THR A 111 7.62 6.99 -10.86
C THR A 111 7.69 6.48 -9.43
N ARG A 112 8.79 6.78 -8.72
CA ARG A 112 8.89 6.66 -7.27
C ARG A 112 8.24 7.90 -6.64
N VAL A 113 7.37 7.72 -5.65
CA VAL A 113 6.69 8.84 -4.97
C VAL A 113 7.10 8.86 -3.50
N VAL A 114 7.53 10.01 -3.00
CA VAL A 114 7.74 10.26 -1.56
C VAL A 114 6.76 11.32 -1.10
N VAL A 115 5.95 10.96 -0.11
CA VAL A 115 4.97 11.82 0.54
C VAL A 115 5.60 12.41 1.80
N VAL A 116 5.75 13.72 1.81
CA VAL A 116 6.28 14.51 2.92
C VAL A 116 5.10 15.13 3.65
N PRO A 117 4.78 14.69 4.88
CA PRO A 117 3.73 15.31 5.64
C PRO A 117 4.17 16.70 6.11
N ASN A 118 3.20 17.57 6.31
CA ASN A 118 3.38 18.72 7.17
C ASN A 118 3.31 18.29 8.66
N ASP A 119 4.13 18.91 9.51
CA ASP A 119 4.38 18.55 10.93
C ASP A 119 3.14 18.21 11.78
N SER A 120 1.98 18.77 11.46
CA SER A 120 0.74 18.58 12.24
C SER A 120 -0.37 17.80 11.50
N ILE A 121 -0.12 17.35 10.27
CA ILE A 121 -1.16 16.88 9.35
C ILE A 121 -0.82 15.51 8.72
N LEU A 122 -0.45 14.54 9.56
CA LEU A 122 -0.14 13.16 9.15
C LEU A 122 -1.33 12.46 8.49
N GLN A 123 -2.55 12.78 8.91
CA GLN A 123 -3.78 12.20 8.38
C GLN A 123 -4.01 12.52 6.90
N ILE A 124 -3.66 13.73 6.44
CA ILE A 124 -3.81 14.10 5.02
C ILE A 124 -2.70 13.43 4.20
N ALA A 125 -1.46 13.41 4.69
CA ALA A 125 -0.37 12.68 4.03
C ALA A 125 -0.70 11.19 3.88
N THR A 126 -1.24 10.57 4.93
CA THR A 126 -1.69 9.16 4.88
C THR A 126 -2.88 8.99 3.92
N ARG A 127 -3.80 9.95 3.83
CA ARG A 127 -4.90 9.93 2.85
C ARG A 127 -4.40 10.03 1.40
N VAL A 128 -3.36 10.82 1.14
CA VAL A 128 -2.68 10.89 -0.16
C VAL A 128 -1.97 9.56 -0.46
N PHE A 129 -1.23 9.01 0.50
CA PHE A 129 -0.63 7.67 0.37
C PHE A 129 -1.67 6.60 0.03
N LEU A 130 -2.81 6.59 0.73
CA LEU A 130 -3.91 5.65 0.48
C LEU A 130 -4.50 5.83 -0.92
N THR A 131 -4.57 7.07 -1.42
CA THR A 131 -5.03 7.35 -2.79
C THR A 131 -4.09 6.76 -3.82
N LEU A 132 -2.78 6.96 -3.66
CA LEU A 132 -1.76 6.38 -4.53
C LEU A 132 -1.78 4.85 -4.46
N ALA A 133 -1.99 4.28 -3.27
CA ALA A 133 -2.17 2.85 -3.09
C ALA A 133 -3.42 2.31 -3.82
N TYR A 134 -4.56 3.00 -3.71
CA TYR A 134 -5.78 2.69 -4.44
C TYR A 134 -5.58 2.73 -5.96
N MET A 135 -4.74 3.65 -6.44
CA MET A 135 -4.33 3.74 -7.85
C MET A 135 -3.28 2.69 -8.27
N GLY A 136 -2.93 1.73 -7.40
CA GLY A 136 -1.95 0.68 -7.70
C GLY A 136 -0.49 1.09 -7.55
N ALA A 137 -0.19 2.26 -6.98
CA ALA A 137 1.16 2.77 -6.79
C ALA A 137 1.75 2.48 -5.40
N MET A 138 1.16 1.56 -4.63
CA MET A 138 1.59 1.26 -3.25
C MET A 138 3.08 0.88 -3.17
N GLU A 139 3.56 -0.02 -4.04
CA GLU A 139 4.94 -0.53 -3.98
C GLU A 139 6.01 0.53 -4.26
N ARG A 140 5.63 1.63 -4.91
CA ARG A 140 6.52 2.71 -5.32
C ARG A 140 6.27 4.01 -4.55
N THR A 141 5.37 4.01 -3.58
CA THR A 141 5.08 5.17 -2.74
C THR A 141 5.66 4.98 -1.33
N SER A 142 6.24 6.04 -0.76
CA SER A 142 6.73 6.06 0.62
C SER A 142 6.28 7.30 1.35
N LEU A 143 6.19 7.23 2.68
CA LEU A 143 6.13 8.40 3.55
C LEU A 143 7.55 8.74 4.04
N LEU A 144 7.86 10.03 4.16
CA LEU A 144 9.09 10.48 4.80
C LEU A 144 9.00 10.29 6.32
N ASN A 145 10.02 9.68 6.92
CA ASN A 145 10.12 9.52 8.36
C ASN A 145 10.48 10.85 9.02
N GLY A 146 9.69 11.27 10.01
CA GLY A 146 9.94 12.47 10.82
C GLY A 146 9.21 13.74 10.39
N GLY A 147 8.68 13.77 9.16
CA GLY A 147 8.20 15.02 8.54
C GLY A 147 9.33 15.78 7.88
#